data_AF-A0A842PEY4-F1
#
_entry.id   AF-A0A842PEY4-F1
#
_cell.length_a   1.000
_cell.length_b   1.000
_cell.length_c   1.000
_cell.angle_alpha   90.00
_cell.angle_beta   90.00
_cell.angle_gamma   90.00
#
_symmetry.space_group_name_H-M   'P 1'
#
loop_
_entity.id
_entity.type
_entity.pdbx_description
1 polymer ?
#
loop_
_entity_poly.entity_id
_entity_poly.type
_entity_poly.pdbx_seq_one_letter_code
_entity_poly.pdbx_strand_id
1 'polypeptide(L)'
;MSENNSIKPHGGILVNRITKADPSGLFSITISEDVANDVENIADGIFSPLEGFLGQQDFESVVSRGRLSNDLAWTIPIVLDV
;
A
#
# COMPACT_ATOMS: atom_id res chain seq x y z
N MET A 1 2.86 -30.04 -17.79
CA MET A 1 2.81 -28.60 -17.51
C MET A 1 2.62 -28.48 -16.01
N SER A 2 3.66 -28.10 -15.27
CA SER A 2 3.55 -27.89 -13.82
C SER A 2 2.63 -26.70 -13.58
N GLU A 3 1.52 -26.92 -12.87
CA GLU A 3 0.69 -25.84 -12.36
C GLU A 3 1.55 -24.91 -11.50
N ASN A 4 1.46 -23.61 -11.78
CA ASN A 4 2.30 -22.59 -11.17
C ASN A 4 1.84 -22.41 -9.71
N ASN A 5 2.45 -23.16 -8.79
CA ASN A 5 2.09 -23.28 -7.37
C ASN A 5 2.56 -22.07 -6.54
N SER A 6 2.38 -20.84 -7.05
CA SER A 6 2.74 -19.61 -6.35
C SER A 6 1.62 -19.18 -5.42
N ILE A 7 1.97 -18.74 -4.21
CA ILE A 7 1.00 -18.17 -3.25
C ILE A 7 0.37 -16.93 -3.89
N LYS A 8 -0.97 -16.83 -3.81
CA LYS A 8 -1.67 -15.66 -4.33
C LYS A 8 -1.33 -14.42 -3.49
N PRO A 9 -1.21 -13.24 -4.12
CA PRO A 9 -1.08 -11.98 -3.39
C PRO A 9 -2.24 -11.80 -2.41
N HIS A 10 -1.98 -11.09 -1.31
CA HIS A 10 -3.03 -10.70 -0.38
C HIS A 10 -4.05 -9.78 -1.08
N GLY A 11 -5.34 -10.02 -0.84
CA GLY A 11 -6.42 -9.36 -1.60
C GLY A 11 -6.57 -9.81 -3.06
N GLY A 12 -5.76 -10.77 -3.53
CA GLY A 12 -5.88 -11.36 -4.86
C GLY A 12 -5.26 -10.55 -6.01
N ILE A 13 -4.65 -9.39 -5.70
CA ILE A 13 -4.04 -8.49 -6.67
C ILE A 13 -2.61 -8.21 -6.20
N LEU A 14 -1.63 -8.33 -7.10
CA LEU A 14 -0.29 -7.80 -6.86
C LEU A 14 -0.25 -6.36 -7.40
N VAL A 15 -0.19 -5.39 -6.50
CA VAL A 15 -0.09 -3.98 -6.86
C VAL A 15 1.27 -3.72 -7.51
N ASN A 16 1.30 -2.91 -8.55
CA ASN A 16 2.52 -2.37 -9.15
C ASN A 16 2.25 -0.93 -9.57
N ARG A 17 2.88 0.02 -8.89
CA ARG A 17 2.71 1.47 -9.12
C ARG A 17 4.00 2.15 -9.54
N ILE A 18 5.02 1.39 -9.95
CA ILE A 18 6.24 1.95 -10.53
C ILE A 18 5.89 2.62 -11.86
N THR A 19 6.26 3.88 -12.01
CA THR A 19 6.00 4.66 -13.22
C THR A 19 7.26 5.36 -13.72
N LYS A 20 7.29 5.64 -15.03
CA LYS A 20 8.31 6.48 -15.67
C LYS A 20 7.83 7.90 -15.93
N ALA A 21 6.67 8.26 -15.38
CA ALA A 21 6.14 9.62 -15.49
C ALA A 21 7.14 10.62 -14.89
N ASP A 22 7.31 11.74 -15.56
CA ASP A 22 8.15 12.83 -15.07
C ASP A 22 7.42 13.57 -13.94
N PRO A 23 7.96 13.61 -12.70
CA PRO A 23 7.34 14.32 -11.60
C PRO A 23 7.57 15.84 -11.66
N SER A 24 8.30 16.35 -12.66
CA SER A 24 8.60 17.77 -12.81
C SER A 24 7.34 18.63 -12.85
N GLY A 25 7.29 19.65 -12.01
CA GLY A 25 6.15 20.57 -11.90
C GLY A 25 5.04 20.13 -10.94
N LEU A 26 5.13 18.93 -10.33
CA LEU A 26 4.24 18.53 -9.26
C LEU A 26 4.63 19.18 -7.92
N PHE A 27 3.64 19.34 -7.05
CA PHE A 27 3.88 19.68 -5.65
C PHE A 27 4.68 18.56 -4.97
N SER A 28 5.71 18.94 -4.21
CA SER A 28 6.57 18.01 -3.50
C SER A 28 6.60 18.31 -2.01
N ILE A 29 6.76 17.24 -1.24
CA ILE A 29 6.97 17.28 0.20
C ILE A 29 8.21 16.47 0.54
N THR A 30 8.92 16.88 1.59
CA THR A 30 10.01 16.07 2.15
C THR A 30 9.42 15.09 3.15
N ILE A 31 9.85 13.84 3.04
CA ILE A 31 9.42 12.74 3.92
C ILE A 31 10.66 12.14 4.61
N SER A 32 10.44 11.42 5.70
CA SER A 32 11.50 10.63 6.35
C SER A 32 11.87 9.42 5.52
N GLU A 33 13.00 8.79 5.85
CA GLU A 33 13.44 7.52 5.25
C GLU A 33 12.42 6.40 5.49
N ASP A 34 11.83 6.33 6.69
CA ASP A 34 10.80 5.33 7.02
C ASP A 34 9.57 5.47 6.11
N VAL A 35 9.08 6.69 5.89
CA VAL A 35 7.95 6.95 4.99
C VAL A 35 8.33 6.67 3.54
N ALA A 36 9.58 6.95 3.13
CA ALA A 36 10.06 6.60 1.80
C ALA A 36 10.05 5.07 1.57
N ASN A 37 10.44 4.29 2.57
CA ASN A 37 10.34 2.82 2.52
C ASN A 37 8.88 2.35 2.39
N ASP A 38 7.93 3.01 3.06
CA ASP A 38 6.51 2.69 2.89
C ASP A 38 6.00 3.02 1.48
N VAL A 39 6.45 4.12 0.87
CA VAL A 39 6.14 4.46 -0.53
C VAL A 39 6.66 3.36 -1.47
N GLU A 40 7.89 2.90 -1.28
CA GLU A 40 8.48 1.81 -2.06
C GLU A 40 7.71 0.49 -1.88
N ASN A 41 7.37 0.13 -0.63
CA ASN A 41 6.60 -1.08 -0.32
C ASN A 41 5.19 -1.07 -0.96
N ILE A 42 4.55 0.09 -1.05
CA ILE A 42 3.29 0.26 -1.79
C ILE A 42 3.55 0.11 -3.29
N ALA A 43 4.58 0.76 -3.81
CA ALA A 43 4.86 0.79 -5.25
C ALA A 43 5.21 -0.59 -5.81
N ASP A 44 5.99 -1.38 -5.07
CA ASP A 44 6.44 -2.72 -5.44
C ASP A 44 5.40 -3.81 -5.14
N GLY A 45 4.32 -3.46 -4.43
CA GLY A 45 3.24 -4.39 -4.10
C GLY A 45 3.50 -5.26 -2.87
N ILE A 46 4.54 -4.98 -2.09
CA ILE A 46 4.80 -5.63 -0.79
C ILE A 46 3.59 -5.43 0.14
N PHE A 47 2.95 -4.26 0.08
CA PHE A 47 1.74 -3.95 0.83
C PHE A 47 0.43 -4.22 0.10
N SER A 48 0.44 -5.04 -0.96
CA SER A 48 -0.82 -5.46 -1.61
C SER A 48 -1.83 -5.96 -0.57
N PRO A 49 -3.10 -5.51 -0.61
CA PRO A 49 -3.76 -4.81 -1.71
C PRO A 49 -3.66 -3.27 -1.65
N LEU A 50 -2.86 -2.70 -0.76
CA LEU A 50 -2.77 -1.25 -0.62
C LEU A 50 -2.22 -0.62 -1.89
N GLU A 51 -2.96 0.38 -2.33
CA GLU A 51 -2.70 1.18 -3.51
C GLU A 51 -2.16 2.58 -3.14
N GLY A 52 -2.17 2.92 -1.87
CA GLY A 52 -1.65 4.17 -1.33
C GLY A 52 -1.69 4.15 0.19
N PHE A 53 -1.34 5.25 0.82
CA PHE A 53 -1.57 5.46 2.25
C PHE A 53 -3.06 5.34 2.57
N LEU A 54 -3.38 4.86 3.77
CA LEU A 54 -4.76 4.64 4.17
C LEU A 54 -5.54 5.95 4.20
N GLY A 55 -6.70 5.97 3.54
CA GLY A 55 -7.71 6.98 3.75
C GLY A 55 -8.42 6.78 5.10
N GLN A 56 -9.19 7.78 5.53
CA GLN A 56 -9.86 7.79 6.84
C GLN A 56 -10.65 6.50 7.12
N GLN A 57 -11.43 6.03 6.15
CA GLN A 57 -12.29 4.85 6.34
C GLN A 57 -11.48 3.57 6.61
N ASP A 58 -10.38 3.36 5.87
CA ASP A 58 -9.52 2.20 6.09
C ASP A 58 -8.71 2.35 7.38
N PHE A 59 -8.22 3.56 7.67
CA PHE A 59 -7.52 3.85 8.93
C PHE A 59 -8.37 3.53 10.15
N GLU A 60 -9.60 4.06 10.22
CA GLU A 60 -10.52 3.81 11.34
C GLU A 60 -10.87 2.32 11.46
N SER A 61 -11.09 1.65 10.32
CA SER A 61 -11.36 0.21 10.30
C SER A 61 -10.17 -0.62 10.78
N VAL A 62 -8.94 -0.27 10.38
CA VAL A 62 -7.72 -0.96 10.77
C VAL A 62 -7.47 -0.80 12.27
N VAL A 63 -7.60 0.42 12.79
CA VAL A 63 -7.40 0.70 14.23
C VAL A 63 -8.45 0.00 15.09
N SER A 64 -9.71 -0.02 14.65
CA SER A 64 -10.81 -0.60 15.46
C SER A 64 -10.98 -2.11 15.30
N ARG A 65 -10.69 -2.67 14.11
CA ARG A 65 -11.01 -4.06 13.76
C ARG A 65 -9.83 -4.87 13.25
N GLY A 66 -8.66 -4.26 13.01
CA GLY A 66 -7.52 -4.92 12.38
C GLY A 66 -7.82 -5.36 10.94
N ARG A 67 -8.67 -4.62 10.24
CA ARG A 67 -9.13 -4.93 8.87
C ARG A 67 -9.29 -3.67 8.05
N LEU A 68 -9.04 -3.75 6.75
CA LEU A 68 -9.47 -2.75 5.79
C LEU A 68 -11.00 -2.64 5.78
N SER A 69 -11.52 -1.56 5.21
CA SER A 69 -12.97 -1.31 5.12
C SER A 69 -13.73 -2.42 4.38
N ASN A 70 -13.06 -3.09 3.43
CA ASN A 70 -13.57 -4.25 2.69
C ASN A 70 -13.41 -5.61 3.42
N ASP A 71 -13.11 -5.58 4.73
CA ASP A 71 -12.95 -6.73 5.61
C ASP A 71 -11.68 -7.57 5.40
N LEU A 72 -10.79 -7.20 4.47
CA LEU A 72 -9.48 -7.84 4.35
C LEU A 72 -8.63 -7.59 5.60
N ALA A 73 -7.96 -8.64 6.09
CA ALA A 73 -7.10 -8.56 7.26
C ALA A 73 -5.93 -7.59 7.00
N TRP A 74 -5.77 -6.60 7.88
CA TRP A 74 -4.69 -5.63 7.84
C TRP A 74 -4.60 -4.92 9.19
N THR A 75 -3.51 -5.12 9.92
CA THR A 75 -3.46 -4.77 11.36
C THR A 75 -2.54 -3.59 11.69
N ILE A 76 -1.90 -3.00 10.68
CA ILE A 76 -0.91 -1.92 10.87
C ILE A 76 -1.34 -0.73 10.00
N PRO A 77 -1.67 0.43 10.58
CA PRO A 77 -2.02 1.60 9.78
C PRO A 77 -0.79 2.12 9.04
N ILE A 78 -0.89 2.23 7.70
CA ILE A 78 0.15 2.83 6.85
C ILE A 78 -0.33 4.21 6.44
N VAL A 79 0.26 5.26 7.01
CA VAL A 79 -0.24 6.63 6.90
C VAL A 79 0.88 7.59 6.48
N LEU A 80 0.49 8.67 5.81
CA LEU A 80 1.32 9.83 5.57
C LEU A 80 0.79 10.96 6.45
N ASP A 81 1.56 11.34 7.47
CA ASP A 81 1.15 12.22 8.57
C ASP A 81 1.66 13.67 8.44
N VAL A 82 1.98 14.08 7.21
CA VAL A 82 2.51 15.41 6.86
C VAL A 82 1.45 16.48 6.64
#